data_AF-C3Z774-F1
#
_entry.id   AF-C3Z774-F1
#
_cell.length_a   1.000
_cell.length_b   1.000
_cell.length_c   1.000
_cell.angle_alpha   90.00
_cell.angle_beta   90.00
_cell.angle_gamma   90.00
#
_symmetry.space_group_name_H-M   'P 1'
#
loop_
_entity.id
_entity.type
_entity.pdbx_description
1 polymer ?
#
loop_
_entity_poly.entity_id
_entity_poly.type
_entity_poly.pdbx_seq_one_letter_code
_entity_poly.pdbx_strand_id
1 'polypeptide(L)'
;VALRVRPVSDAELEQGATLIAHRVDNNMVVLMDPQEDPDDILRANRSREKQYVFDYSFDGRSTQEEVYAYTTRPLIESVIEGFNATVFAYGATGAGKTYTMLGTEHEPGVMARSLNALFEEMYRTSENMVYQVSMSYLEIYNEMIRDLLNPESGFLELREDAKGVQVTGLSEVNAKSTKEVMELLQQGNKQRTQEPTKANKTSSRSHAVLQVTVKQRSRVRNTTQEVRVGKLYMIDLAGSERAAQTQNRGKRMKEGAHINRSLLALGNCINALCEKGGKAYVNYRDSKLTRLLKDALGGNCKTVMIAHISPASTSFDESRNTLLYADRAKNIKTRVKRNLMNVSYHIAQYTAIISDLRKEISRLKLKIEEQEMVKKELSQGQQLRSRIKEIQSEVQLEASRSDKKEMVRLREQLVSAFHEQMEIRRSLMELENTTLEIQMDTSRHMLTISEWDQEQSKQKEKQTEDNKELEKGESEKEAEEQSSHSDSSSEPPEVLHAKDELQQLMEEQKKASNLKLQLQEKLSLIQSKGRKLEELLPKRINNEDQKEILMLLCKVHELEIENTEMQSKTLLQENFLRQKDLVIARYEQHKNVADEIIRMQRELIE
;
A
#
# COMPACT_ATOMS: atom_id res chain seq x y z
N VAL A 1 -17.09 19.44 0.86
CA VAL A 1 -16.61 19.47 -0.53
C VAL A 1 -16.49 20.91 -1.00
N ALA A 2 -15.33 21.30 -1.52
CA ALA A 2 -15.10 22.59 -2.15
C ALA A 2 -14.78 22.43 -3.64
N LEU A 3 -15.05 23.44 -4.45
CA LEU A 3 -14.74 23.49 -5.88
C LEU A 3 -13.78 24.64 -6.18
N ARG A 4 -12.75 24.40 -6.98
CA ARG A 4 -11.83 25.42 -7.47
C ARG A 4 -11.81 25.45 -9.00
N VAL A 5 -12.20 26.58 -9.57
CA VAL A 5 -12.07 26.88 -11.00
C VAL A 5 -10.75 27.61 -11.19
N ARG A 6 -9.80 27.02 -11.92
CA ARG A 6 -8.53 27.71 -12.20
C ARG A 6 -8.71 28.80 -13.26
N PRO A 7 -7.77 29.75 -13.40
CA PRO A 7 -7.75 30.64 -14.57
C PRO A 7 -7.64 29.84 -15.87
N VAL A 8 -8.16 30.40 -16.97
CA VAL A 8 -7.89 29.89 -18.32
C VAL A 8 -6.40 30.00 -18.62
N SER A 9 -5.84 28.99 -19.29
CA SER A 9 -4.42 28.95 -19.67
C SER A 9 -4.20 29.51 -21.07
N ASP A 10 -2.98 30.01 -21.33
CA ASP A 10 -2.61 30.53 -22.66
C ASP A 10 -2.81 29.48 -23.76
N ALA A 11 -2.45 28.23 -23.50
CA ALA A 11 -2.66 27.12 -24.45
C ALA A 11 -4.15 26.87 -24.78
N GLU A 12 -5.05 27.11 -23.84
CA GLU A 12 -6.50 27.01 -24.09
C GLU A 12 -7.01 28.21 -24.89
N LEU A 13 -6.46 29.40 -24.66
CA LEU A 13 -6.78 30.60 -25.45
C LEU A 13 -6.30 30.44 -26.89
N GLU A 14 -5.08 29.91 -27.10
CA GLU A 14 -4.52 29.61 -28.43
C GLU A 14 -5.35 28.57 -29.19
N GLN A 15 -6.00 27.64 -28.48
CA GLN A 15 -6.92 26.65 -29.05
C GLN A 15 -8.33 27.24 -29.34
N GLY A 16 -8.55 28.52 -29.06
CA GLY A 16 -9.85 29.18 -29.27
C GLY A 16 -10.91 28.77 -28.25
N ALA A 17 -10.52 28.30 -27.06
CA ALA A 17 -11.49 27.89 -26.05
C ALA A 17 -12.26 29.07 -25.47
N THR A 18 -13.57 28.89 -25.28
CA THR A 18 -14.46 29.86 -24.62
C THR A 18 -14.61 29.52 -23.13
N LEU A 19 -14.97 30.52 -22.32
CA LEU A 19 -15.19 30.33 -20.88
C LEU A 19 -16.59 29.78 -20.61
N ILE A 20 -16.66 28.55 -20.13
CA ILE A 20 -17.91 27.81 -19.86
C ILE A 20 -18.20 27.62 -18.37
N ALA A 21 -17.23 27.80 -17.47
CA ALA A 21 -17.44 27.65 -16.03
C ALA A 21 -17.28 28.99 -15.30
N HIS A 22 -18.32 29.40 -14.57
CA HIS A 22 -18.38 30.69 -13.88
C HIS A 22 -18.81 30.52 -12.43
N ARG A 23 -18.05 31.13 -11.52
CA ARG A 23 -18.46 31.26 -10.12
C ARG A 23 -19.47 32.39 -10.01
N VAL A 24 -20.65 32.07 -9.48
CA VAL A 24 -21.76 33.03 -9.35
C VAL A 24 -21.90 33.52 -7.91
N ASP A 25 -21.57 32.67 -6.94
CA ASP A 25 -21.57 33.02 -5.51
C ASP A 25 -20.48 32.23 -4.77
N ASN A 26 -20.32 32.45 -3.48
CA ASN A 26 -19.34 31.79 -2.62
C ASN A 26 -19.45 30.27 -2.61
N ASN A 27 -20.61 29.71 -2.94
CA ASN A 27 -20.87 28.28 -2.93
C ASN A 27 -21.39 27.73 -4.27
N MET A 28 -21.59 28.58 -5.29
CA MET A 28 -22.29 28.21 -6.51
C MET A 28 -21.45 28.44 -7.77
N VAL A 29 -21.39 27.42 -8.63
CA VAL A 29 -20.74 27.47 -9.94
C VAL A 29 -21.73 27.03 -11.02
N VAL A 30 -21.70 27.74 -12.14
CA VAL A 30 -22.48 27.45 -13.34
C VAL A 30 -21.55 26.89 -14.41
N LEU A 31 -21.96 25.78 -15.02
CA LEU A 31 -21.32 25.21 -16.20
C LEU A 31 -22.25 25.36 -17.41
N MET A 32 -21.75 25.97 -18.47
CA MET A 32 -22.45 26.20 -19.74
C MET A 32 -22.06 25.10 -20.74
N ASP A 33 -23.05 24.51 -21.42
CA ASP A 33 -22.83 23.55 -22.50
C ASP A 33 -22.36 24.27 -23.78
N PRO A 34 -21.14 24.00 -24.28
CA PRO A 34 -20.61 24.65 -25.48
C PRO A 34 -21.24 24.13 -26.78
N GLN A 35 -21.96 22.99 -26.77
CA GLN A 35 -22.58 22.45 -27.98
C GLN A 35 -23.76 23.32 -28.44
N GLU A 36 -23.60 23.95 -29.60
CA GLU A 36 -24.69 24.46 -30.43
C GLU A 36 -24.86 23.47 -31.58
N ASP A 37 -25.73 22.48 -31.39
CA ASP A 37 -26.19 21.67 -32.52
C ASP A 37 -27.61 22.11 -32.87
N PRO A 38 -27.80 22.90 -33.94
CA PRO A 38 -29.12 23.36 -34.39
C PRO A 38 -30.05 22.19 -34.75
N ASP A 39 -29.49 21.01 -35.06
CA ASP A 39 -30.22 19.82 -35.47
C ASP A 39 -30.50 18.85 -34.29
N ASP A 40 -29.99 19.12 -33.08
CA ASP A 40 -30.30 18.34 -31.87
C ASP A 40 -31.63 18.80 -31.25
N ILE A 41 -32.73 18.41 -31.90
CA ILE A 41 -34.13 18.70 -31.50
C ILE A 41 -34.42 18.24 -30.06
N LEU A 42 -33.68 17.24 -29.54
CA LEU A 42 -33.82 16.73 -28.17
C LEU A 42 -33.24 17.68 -27.11
N ARG A 43 -32.33 18.59 -27.49
CA ARG A 43 -31.70 19.58 -26.59
C ARG A 43 -32.19 21.01 -26.78
N ALA A 44 -32.94 21.30 -27.83
CA ALA A 44 -33.44 22.64 -28.16
C ALA A 44 -34.18 23.37 -27.01
N ASN A 45 -34.83 22.62 -26.10
CA ASN A 45 -35.60 23.17 -24.97
C ASN A 45 -34.92 23.00 -23.59
N ARG A 46 -33.68 22.51 -23.52
CA ARG A 46 -32.95 22.37 -22.25
C ARG A 46 -32.12 23.63 -21.96
N SER A 47 -32.16 24.08 -20.71
CA SER A 47 -31.21 25.09 -20.22
C SER A 47 -29.78 24.59 -20.47
N ARG A 48 -29.01 25.37 -21.23
CA ARG A 48 -27.57 25.15 -21.47
C ARG A 48 -26.74 25.36 -20.20
N GLU A 49 -27.32 26.06 -19.22
CA GLU A 49 -26.70 26.32 -17.94
C GLU A 49 -27.10 25.26 -16.91
N LYS A 50 -26.09 24.69 -16.26
CA LYS A 50 -26.28 23.79 -15.12
C LYS A 50 -25.56 24.33 -13.89
N GLN A 51 -26.32 24.45 -12.80
CA GLN A 51 -25.84 24.98 -11.53
C GLN A 51 -25.38 23.85 -10.61
N TYR A 52 -24.30 24.08 -9.88
CA TYR A 52 -23.76 23.17 -8.88
C TYR A 52 -23.46 23.94 -7.59
N VAL A 53 -23.82 23.37 -6.44
CA VAL A 53 -23.69 24.00 -5.12
C VAL A 53 -22.81 23.17 -4.19
N PHE A 54 -21.69 23.74 -3.76
CA PHE A 54 -20.71 23.11 -2.87
C PHE A 54 -20.70 23.80 -1.50
N ASP A 55 -19.81 23.40 -0.59
CA ASP A 55 -19.65 24.13 0.69
C ASP A 55 -18.90 25.45 0.46
N TYR A 56 -17.91 25.41 -0.44
CA TYR A 56 -17.17 26.57 -0.91
C TYR A 56 -16.85 26.43 -2.41
N SER A 57 -16.78 27.56 -3.09
CA SER A 57 -16.31 27.68 -4.46
C SER A 57 -15.27 28.79 -4.57
N PHE A 58 -14.25 28.54 -5.37
CA PHE A 58 -13.11 29.41 -5.62
C PHE A 58 -12.94 29.60 -7.12
N ASP A 59 -12.50 30.78 -7.54
CA ASP A 59 -12.23 31.10 -8.94
C ASP A 59 -10.74 31.46 -9.15
N GLY A 60 -10.41 31.94 -10.36
CA GLY A 60 -9.05 32.32 -10.71
C GLY A 60 -8.46 33.49 -9.92
N ARG A 61 -9.28 34.22 -9.13
CA ARG A 61 -8.85 35.31 -8.25
C ARG A 61 -8.59 34.83 -6.83
N SER A 62 -9.08 33.65 -6.47
CA SER A 62 -8.90 33.09 -5.13
C SER A 62 -7.45 32.66 -4.87
N THR A 63 -6.88 33.21 -3.80
CA THR A 63 -5.47 32.97 -3.42
C THR A 63 -5.27 31.61 -2.77
N GLN A 64 -4.03 31.13 -2.73
CA GLN A 64 -3.67 29.89 -2.01
C GLN A 64 -4.01 29.95 -0.50
N GLU A 65 -3.87 31.13 0.10
CA GLU A 65 -4.21 31.34 1.52
C GLU A 65 -5.72 31.24 1.75
N GLU A 66 -6.52 31.84 0.87
CA GLU A 66 -7.98 31.78 0.95
C GLU A 66 -8.47 30.32 0.86
N VAL A 67 -7.97 29.56 -0.12
CA VAL A 67 -8.32 28.13 -0.25
C VAL A 67 -7.95 27.38 1.02
N TYR A 68 -6.72 27.55 1.53
CA TYR A 68 -6.27 26.91 2.78
C TYR A 68 -7.16 27.26 3.98
N ALA A 69 -7.50 28.54 4.14
CA ALA A 69 -8.27 29.05 5.28
C ALA A 69 -9.68 28.45 5.35
N TYR A 70 -10.36 28.32 4.22
CA TYR A 70 -11.72 27.78 4.17
C TYR A 70 -11.79 26.25 4.07
N THR A 71 -10.73 25.57 3.63
CA THR A 71 -10.74 24.10 3.48
C THR A 71 -10.03 23.37 4.61
N THR A 72 -8.77 23.68 4.86
CA THR A 72 -7.87 22.78 5.60
C THR A 72 -7.49 23.31 6.97
N ARG A 73 -7.47 24.63 7.17
CA ARG A 73 -7.21 25.25 8.48
C ARG A 73 -8.08 24.68 9.61
N PRO A 74 -9.41 24.47 9.45
CA PRO A 74 -10.25 23.89 10.51
C PRO A 74 -9.89 22.43 10.87
N LEU A 75 -9.20 21.72 9.96
CA LEU A 75 -8.75 20.36 10.21
C LEU A 75 -7.53 20.31 11.13
N ILE A 76 -6.70 21.35 11.17
CA ILE A 76 -5.44 21.37 11.93
C ILE A 76 -5.71 21.23 13.43
N GLU A 77 -6.61 22.04 13.97
CA GLU A 77 -7.03 21.95 15.39
C GLU A 77 -7.58 20.57 15.72
N SER A 78 -8.39 20.01 14.81
CA SER A 78 -8.98 18.68 14.97
C SER A 78 -7.89 17.59 15.02
N VAL A 79 -6.87 17.69 14.17
CA VAL A 79 -5.76 16.73 14.16
C VAL A 79 -4.98 16.81 15.47
N ILE A 80 -4.69 18.01 15.97
CA ILE A 80 -3.99 18.20 17.25
C ILE A 80 -4.80 17.60 18.41
N GLU A 81 -6.13 17.71 18.37
CA GLU A 81 -7.03 17.10 19.37
C GLU A 81 -7.14 15.57 19.30
N GLY A 82 -6.51 14.93 18.31
CA GLY A 82 -6.50 13.47 18.15
C GLY A 82 -7.55 12.93 17.17
N PHE A 83 -8.10 13.75 16.28
CA PHE A 83 -8.96 13.27 15.20
C PHE A 83 -8.15 12.95 13.94
N ASN A 84 -8.67 12.03 13.13
CA ASN A 84 -8.15 11.85 11.77
C ASN A 84 -8.78 12.90 10.85
N ALA A 85 -7.99 13.45 9.95
CA ALA A 85 -8.44 14.34 8.89
C ALA A 85 -7.80 13.99 7.55
N THR A 86 -8.56 14.14 6.47
CA THR A 86 -8.08 13.93 5.11
C THR A 86 -8.49 15.11 4.24
N VAL A 87 -7.55 15.67 3.52
CA VAL A 87 -7.82 16.58 2.39
C VAL A 87 -7.28 15.96 1.12
N PHE A 88 -8.10 15.89 0.08
CA PHE A 88 -7.67 15.38 -1.21
C PHE A 88 -8.11 16.26 -2.37
N ALA A 89 -7.21 16.44 -3.32
CA ALA A 89 -7.45 17.15 -4.57
C ALA A 89 -7.89 16.17 -5.66
N TYR A 90 -9.01 16.48 -6.32
CA TYR A 90 -9.60 15.65 -7.39
C TYR A 90 -9.92 16.51 -8.62
N GLY A 91 -9.85 15.93 -9.82
CA GLY A 91 -10.14 16.59 -11.10
C GLY A 91 -9.21 16.14 -12.22
N ALA A 92 -9.42 16.65 -13.43
CA ALA A 92 -8.61 16.30 -14.59
C ALA A 92 -7.15 16.78 -14.48
N THR A 93 -6.26 16.18 -15.26
CA THR A 93 -4.88 16.67 -15.41
C THR A 93 -4.88 18.11 -15.89
N GLY A 94 -4.00 18.92 -15.30
CA GLY A 94 -3.94 20.35 -15.61
C GLY A 94 -5.05 21.20 -14.98
N ALA A 95 -6.03 20.63 -14.28
CA ALA A 95 -7.10 21.41 -13.63
C ALA A 95 -6.64 22.18 -12.37
N GLY A 96 -5.42 21.93 -11.86
CA GLY A 96 -4.83 22.68 -10.74
C GLY A 96 -4.66 21.91 -9.43
N LYS A 97 -4.84 20.58 -9.40
CA LYS A 97 -4.70 19.74 -8.20
C LYS A 97 -3.36 19.94 -7.47
N THR A 98 -2.26 19.72 -8.18
CA THR A 98 -0.90 19.86 -7.63
C THR A 98 -0.59 21.31 -7.26
N TYR A 99 -1.11 22.30 -7.99
CA TYR A 99 -0.98 23.71 -7.61
C TYR A 99 -1.71 24.01 -6.30
N THR A 100 -2.92 23.48 -6.08
CA THR A 100 -3.59 23.62 -4.77
C THR A 100 -2.83 22.93 -3.64
N MET A 101 -2.36 21.70 -3.87
CA MET A 101 -1.75 20.89 -2.82
C MET A 101 -0.32 21.34 -2.48
N LEU A 102 0.55 21.47 -3.48
CA LEU A 102 1.95 21.85 -3.32
C LEU A 102 2.17 23.36 -3.47
N GLY A 103 1.53 23.96 -4.48
CA GLY A 103 1.75 25.35 -4.85
C GLY A 103 3.05 25.56 -5.61
N THR A 104 3.52 26.80 -5.60
CA THR A 104 4.82 27.21 -6.14
C THR A 104 5.72 27.66 -4.99
N GLU A 105 6.99 27.95 -5.29
CA GLU A 105 7.93 28.47 -4.29
C GLU A 105 7.48 29.82 -3.71
N HIS A 106 6.85 30.66 -4.53
CA HIS A 106 6.32 31.97 -4.11
C HIS A 106 4.90 31.90 -3.55
N GLU A 107 4.11 30.92 -3.98
CA GLU A 107 2.73 30.72 -3.51
C GLU A 107 2.54 29.29 -2.99
N PRO A 108 2.97 29.01 -1.75
CA PRO A 108 2.86 27.68 -1.15
C PRO A 108 1.40 27.22 -1.10
N GLY A 109 1.19 25.93 -1.40
CA GLY A 109 -0.12 25.30 -1.38
C GLY A 109 -0.57 24.86 0.01
N VAL A 110 -1.65 24.10 0.03
CA VAL A 110 -2.31 23.59 1.24
C VAL A 110 -1.37 22.77 2.10
N MET A 111 -0.47 21.96 1.52
CA MET A 111 0.45 21.11 2.30
C MET A 111 1.38 21.96 3.18
N ALA A 112 2.14 22.86 2.58
CA ALA A 112 3.08 23.71 3.30
C ALA A 112 2.38 24.58 4.37
N ARG A 113 1.25 25.20 4.02
CA ARG A 113 0.47 26.03 4.96
C ARG A 113 -0.08 25.23 6.14
N SER A 114 -0.55 24.03 5.88
CA SER A 114 -1.07 23.12 6.92
C SER A 114 0.03 22.71 7.91
N LEU A 115 1.21 22.39 7.40
CA LEU A 115 2.36 22.02 8.22
C LEU A 115 2.83 23.21 9.07
N ASN A 116 2.94 24.41 8.49
CA ASN A 116 3.31 25.61 9.24
C ASN A 116 2.32 25.87 10.38
N ALA A 117 1.03 25.89 10.09
CA ALA A 117 -0.01 26.13 11.09
C ALA A 117 -0.04 25.05 12.19
N LEU A 118 0.24 23.79 11.83
CA LEU A 118 0.33 22.69 12.79
C LEU A 118 1.43 22.95 13.84
N PHE A 119 2.63 23.31 13.39
CA PHE A 119 3.75 23.60 14.31
C PHE A 119 3.55 24.90 15.09
N GLU A 120 2.94 25.93 14.49
CA GLU A 120 2.58 27.17 15.18
C GLU A 120 1.61 26.90 16.35
N GLU A 121 0.56 26.11 16.12
CA GLU A 121 -0.43 25.77 17.15
C GLU A 121 0.17 24.86 18.24
N MET A 122 1.07 23.95 17.86
CA MET A 122 1.84 23.15 18.82
C MET A 122 2.77 24.02 19.68
N TYR A 123 3.41 25.03 19.10
CA TYR A 123 4.27 25.96 19.82
C TYR A 123 3.45 26.76 20.84
N ARG A 124 2.27 27.25 20.44
CA ARG A 124 1.33 28.00 21.29
C ARG A 124 0.88 27.22 22.53
N THR A 125 0.72 25.90 22.42
CA THR A 125 0.22 25.03 23.50
C THR A 125 1.32 24.21 24.18
N SER A 126 2.59 24.47 23.83
CA SER A 126 3.76 23.68 24.25
C SER A 126 4.07 23.74 25.75
N GLU A 127 3.54 24.72 26.48
CA GLU A 127 3.69 24.84 27.94
C GLU A 127 2.95 23.74 28.72
N ASN A 128 1.80 23.30 28.19
CA ASN A 128 0.92 22.33 28.84
C ASN A 128 0.98 20.93 28.21
N MET A 129 1.42 20.86 26.95
CA MET A 129 1.36 19.66 26.13
C MET A 129 2.75 19.31 25.59
N VAL A 130 2.99 18.01 25.40
CA VAL A 130 4.15 17.49 24.67
C VAL A 130 3.65 16.86 23.38
N TYR A 131 4.30 17.21 22.28
CA TYR A 131 3.98 16.73 20.95
C TYR A 131 5.10 15.86 20.39
N GLN A 132 4.72 14.84 19.64
CA GLN A 132 5.61 14.09 18.75
C GLN A 132 4.97 14.06 17.36
N VAL A 133 5.71 14.51 16.35
CA VAL A 133 5.26 14.54 14.96
C VAL A 133 6.11 13.58 14.14
N SER A 134 5.45 12.68 13.42
CA SER A 134 6.07 11.85 12.40
C SER A 134 5.40 12.09 11.04
N MET A 135 6.20 12.01 9.98
CA MET A 135 5.79 12.21 8.61
C MET A 135 6.15 10.99 7.78
N SER A 136 5.23 10.60 6.91
CA SER A 136 5.44 9.61 5.86
C SER A 136 4.95 10.18 4.55
N TYR A 137 5.67 9.90 3.46
CA TYR A 137 5.27 10.38 2.15
C TYR A 137 5.42 9.25 1.14
N LEU A 138 4.33 8.92 0.46
CA LEU A 138 4.29 7.81 -0.48
C LEU A 138 3.66 8.21 -1.81
N GLU A 139 4.00 7.42 -2.82
CA GLU A 139 3.40 7.47 -4.15
C GLU A 139 2.71 6.13 -4.44
N ILE A 140 1.51 6.21 -5.01
CA ILE A 140 0.83 5.06 -5.62
C ILE A 140 0.84 5.28 -7.14
N TYR A 141 1.65 4.49 -7.82
CA TYR A 141 1.77 4.50 -9.28
C TYR A 141 1.60 3.08 -9.80
N ASN A 142 0.69 2.89 -10.76
CA ASN A 142 0.40 1.58 -11.35
C ASN A 142 0.08 0.48 -10.31
N GLU A 143 -0.73 0.81 -9.28
CA GLU A 143 -1.02 -0.06 -8.12
C GLU A 143 0.23 -0.53 -7.34
N MET A 144 1.37 0.11 -7.52
CA MET A 144 2.59 -0.10 -6.73
C MET A 144 2.77 1.08 -5.76
N ILE A 145 3.08 0.75 -4.50
CA ILE A 145 3.33 1.77 -3.47
C ILE A 145 4.84 1.94 -3.37
N ARG A 146 5.31 3.19 -3.42
CA ARG A 146 6.71 3.55 -3.19
C ARG A 146 6.82 4.57 -2.08
N ASP A 147 7.88 4.46 -1.31
CA ASP A 147 8.26 5.44 -0.31
C ASP A 147 9.03 6.59 -0.97
N LEU A 148 8.53 7.82 -0.82
CA LEU A 148 9.18 9.02 -1.35
C LEU A 148 10.27 9.56 -0.43
N LEU A 149 10.31 9.14 0.83
CA LEU A 149 11.35 9.50 1.81
C LEU A 149 12.48 8.48 1.87
N ASN A 150 12.21 7.23 1.50
CA ASN A 150 13.22 6.16 1.39
C ASN A 150 13.08 5.36 0.08
N PRO A 151 13.58 5.87 -1.05
CA PRO A 151 13.43 5.21 -2.36
C PRO A 151 14.07 3.81 -2.46
N GLU A 152 15.01 3.50 -1.57
CA GLU A 152 15.71 2.20 -1.54
C GLU A 152 14.82 1.08 -0.97
N SER A 153 13.67 1.41 -0.38
CA SER A 153 12.75 0.43 0.23
C SER A 153 12.06 -0.51 -0.76
N GLY A 154 12.18 -0.25 -2.07
CA GLY A 154 11.45 -0.99 -3.10
C GLY A 154 9.93 -0.77 -3.02
N PHE A 155 9.16 -1.75 -3.49
CA PHE A 155 7.70 -1.69 -3.49
C PHE A 155 7.10 -2.13 -2.16
N LEU A 156 6.16 -1.34 -1.64
CA LEU A 156 5.53 -1.58 -0.35
C LEU A 156 4.17 -2.27 -0.48
N GLU A 157 3.82 -3.03 0.56
CA GLU A 157 2.55 -3.73 0.69
C GLU A 157 1.57 -2.99 1.59
N LEU A 158 0.29 -3.08 1.25
CA LEU A 158 -0.81 -2.53 2.04
C LEU A 158 -1.47 -3.65 2.86
N ARG A 159 -1.41 -3.55 4.17
CA ARG A 159 -2.04 -4.48 5.12
C ARG A 159 -3.19 -3.81 5.86
N GLU A 160 -4.13 -4.62 6.32
CA GLU A 160 -5.28 -4.17 7.10
C GLU A 160 -5.31 -4.99 8.38
N ASP A 161 -5.20 -4.32 9.52
CA ASP A 161 -5.26 -4.93 10.85
C ASP A 161 -6.44 -4.37 11.67
N ALA A 162 -6.57 -4.78 12.92
CA ALA A 162 -7.61 -4.27 13.83
C ALA A 162 -7.49 -2.75 14.11
N LYS A 163 -6.34 -2.13 13.81
CA LYS A 163 -6.06 -0.70 13.97
C LYS A 163 -6.29 0.09 12.67
N GLY A 164 -6.62 -0.58 11.57
CA GLY A 164 -6.96 0.01 10.28
C GLY A 164 -6.02 -0.40 9.15
N VAL A 165 -6.07 0.36 8.06
CA VAL A 165 -5.23 0.11 6.87
C VAL A 165 -3.86 0.79 7.06
N GLN A 166 -2.78 0.04 6.89
CA GLN A 166 -1.39 0.51 7.04
C GLN A 166 -0.50 -0.02 5.91
N VAL A 167 0.52 0.76 5.56
CA VAL A 167 1.55 0.36 4.59
C VAL A 167 2.75 -0.20 5.34
N THR A 168 3.06 -1.48 5.14
CA THR A 168 4.21 -2.10 5.81
C THR A 168 5.51 -1.68 5.14
N GLY A 169 6.50 -1.30 5.96
CA GLY A 169 7.80 -0.84 5.49
C GLY A 169 7.84 0.64 5.06
N LEU A 170 6.73 1.38 5.22
CA LEU A 170 6.71 2.81 4.97
C LEU A 170 7.51 3.56 6.04
N SER A 171 8.42 4.43 5.61
CA SER A 171 9.26 5.20 6.51
C SER A 171 8.44 6.22 7.30
N GLU A 172 8.65 6.25 8.61
CA GLU A 172 8.11 7.27 9.50
C GLU A 172 9.26 8.14 10.01
N VAL A 173 9.41 9.33 9.43
CA VAL A 173 10.47 10.27 9.80
C VAL A 173 9.95 11.21 10.88
N ASN A 174 10.60 11.23 12.05
CA ASN A 174 10.26 12.19 13.10
C ASN A 174 10.77 13.58 12.72
N ALA A 175 9.90 14.58 12.84
CA ALA A 175 10.25 15.97 12.57
C ALA A 175 10.04 16.85 13.79
N LYS A 176 11.01 17.72 14.05
CA LYS A 176 11.05 18.58 15.25
C LYS A 176 10.71 20.03 14.96
N SER A 177 10.78 20.43 13.70
CA SER A 177 10.52 21.80 13.29
C SER A 177 9.80 21.88 11.96
N THR A 178 9.15 23.01 11.72
CA THR A 178 8.55 23.38 10.44
C THR A 178 9.55 23.25 9.29
N LYS A 179 10.80 23.66 9.51
CA LYS A 179 11.86 23.62 8.49
C LYS A 179 12.17 22.19 8.05
N GLU A 180 12.35 21.27 9.00
CA GLU A 180 12.62 19.85 8.71
C GLU A 180 11.49 19.22 7.90
N VAL A 181 10.22 19.51 8.23
CA VAL A 181 9.08 18.97 7.49
C VAL A 181 9.02 19.54 6.07
N MET A 182 9.30 20.83 5.90
CA MET A 182 9.36 21.44 4.57
C MET A 182 10.48 20.86 3.70
N GLU A 183 11.64 20.55 4.29
CA GLU A 183 12.74 19.86 3.61
C GLU A 183 12.33 18.43 3.19
N LEU A 184 11.67 17.66 4.07
CA LEU A 184 11.14 16.33 3.75
C LEU A 184 10.10 16.37 2.63
N LEU A 185 9.21 17.37 2.65
CA LEU A 185 8.21 17.59 1.60
C LEU A 185 8.89 17.85 0.25
N GLN A 186 9.88 18.75 0.22
CA GLN A 186 10.64 19.06 -0.99
C GLN A 186 11.43 17.85 -1.49
N GLN A 187 12.04 17.08 -0.59
CA GLN A 187 12.77 15.86 -0.92
C GLN A 187 11.85 14.83 -1.59
N GLY A 188 10.71 14.52 -0.96
CA GLY A 188 9.77 13.53 -1.53
C GLY A 188 9.16 13.99 -2.86
N ASN A 189 8.91 15.29 -3.03
CA ASN A 189 8.45 15.84 -4.31
C ASN A 189 9.49 15.72 -5.41
N LYS A 190 10.78 15.91 -5.10
CA LYS A 190 11.86 15.66 -6.05
C LYS A 190 11.87 14.19 -6.49
N GLN A 191 11.68 13.25 -5.57
CA GLN A 191 11.63 11.83 -5.91
C GLN A 191 10.43 11.47 -6.78
N ARG A 192 9.25 12.04 -6.50
CA ARG A 192 8.05 11.91 -7.35
C ARG A 192 8.28 12.39 -8.79
N THR A 193 9.24 13.29 -9.02
CA THR A 193 9.48 13.94 -10.32
C THR A 193 10.54 13.22 -11.18
N GLN A 194 11.25 12.22 -10.66
CA GLN A 194 12.48 11.67 -11.29
C GLN A 194 12.29 10.49 -12.27
N GLU A 195 11.09 9.99 -12.54
CA GLU A 195 10.95 8.87 -13.48
C GLU A 195 11.26 9.26 -14.95
N PRO A 196 12.12 8.48 -15.66
CA PRO A 196 12.56 8.79 -17.02
C PRO A 196 11.53 8.31 -18.04
N THR A 197 10.48 9.10 -18.30
CA THR A 197 9.68 8.93 -19.51
C THR A 197 9.65 10.22 -20.32
N LYS A 198 10.22 10.15 -21.53
CA LYS A 198 10.46 11.24 -22.50
C LYS A 198 9.20 12.01 -22.99
N ALA A 199 8.06 11.98 -22.29
CA ALA A 199 6.84 12.65 -22.76
C ALA A 199 5.74 13.01 -21.73
N ASN A 200 5.91 12.91 -20.40
CA ASN A 200 4.82 13.26 -19.46
C ASN A 200 5.25 13.96 -18.18
N LYS A 201 4.38 14.86 -17.69
CA LYS A 201 4.35 15.35 -16.30
C LYS A 201 3.97 14.17 -15.39
N THR A 202 4.94 13.55 -14.70
CA THR A 202 4.75 12.39 -13.81
C THR A 202 3.59 12.55 -12.80
N SER A 203 3.32 13.78 -12.35
CA SER A 203 2.22 14.10 -11.42
C SER A 203 0.80 13.82 -11.94
N SER A 204 0.60 13.66 -13.25
CA SER A 204 -0.73 13.35 -13.81
C SER A 204 -1.13 11.89 -13.63
N ARG A 205 -0.18 11.00 -13.34
CA ARG A 205 -0.35 9.55 -13.42
C ARG A 205 -0.15 8.81 -12.10
N SER A 206 0.31 9.51 -11.07
CA SER A 206 0.51 8.94 -9.74
C SER A 206 -0.24 9.70 -8.67
N HIS A 207 -0.69 8.97 -7.65
CA HIS A 207 -1.30 9.56 -6.46
C HIS A 207 -0.21 9.78 -5.42
N ALA A 208 -0.08 10.99 -4.89
CA ALA A 208 0.81 11.27 -3.78
C ALA A 208 0.02 11.42 -2.49
N VAL A 209 0.48 10.74 -1.44
CA VAL A 209 -0.17 10.73 -0.12
C VAL A 209 0.85 11.13 0.92
N LEU A 210 0.71 12.34 1.44
CA LEU A 210 1.43 12.82 2.59
C LEU A 210 0.63 12.50 3.86
N GLN A 211 1.22 11.74 4.77
CA GLN A 211 0.66 11.43 6.08
C GLN A 211 1.49 12.13 7.16
N VAL A 212 0.80 12.85 8.05
CA VAL A 212 1.40 13.46 9.25
C VAL A 212 0.67 12.91 10.47
N THR A 213 1.42 12.31 11.38
CA THR A 213 0.89 11.78 12.64
C THR A 213 1.32 12.68 13.79
N VAL A 214 0.35 13.13 14.57
CA VAL A 214 0.56 14.00 15.73
C VAL A 214 0.16 13.25 16.98
N LYS A 215 1.13 12.96 17.84
CA LYS A 215 0.87 12.41 19.17
C LYS A 215 0.96 13.54 20.19
N GLN A 216 -0.12 13.77 20.92
CA GLN A 216 -0.21 14.78 21.98
C GLN A 216 -0.36 14.08 23.33
N ARG A 217 0.42 14.49 24.33
CA ARG A 217 0.26 14.07 25.73
C ARG A 217 0.33 15.28 26.66
N SER A 218 -0.41 15.22 27.76
CA SER A 218 -0.32 16.24 28.82
C SER A 218 1.06 16.21 29.49
N ARG A 219 1.61 17.38 29.83
CA ARG A 219 2.81 17.49 30.68
C ARG A 219 2.52 17.17 32.14
N VAL A 220 1.27 17.34 32.58
CA VAL A 220 0.85 17.02 33.94
C VAL A 220 0.80 15.51 34.10
N ARG A 221 1.64 14.96 34.99
CA ARG A 221 1.69 13.53 35.29
C ARG A 221 0.54 13.13 36.21
N ASN A 222 -0.67 13.00 35.65
CA ASN A 222 -1.79 12.35 36.34
C ASN A 222 -1.69 10.82 36.19
N THR A 223 -2.35 10.08 37.09
CA THR A 223 -2.33 8.61 37.18
C THR A 223 -2.84 7.90 35.90
N THR A 224 -3.58 8.60 35.05
CA THR A 224 -4.03 8.15 33.73
C THR A 224 -3.51 9.11 32.65
N GLN A 225 -2.48 8.71 31.90
CA GLN A 225 -2.00 9.48 30.77
C GLN A 225 -2.73 9.04 29.50
N GLU A 226 -3.69 9.86 29.07
CA GLU A 226 -4.30 9.74 27.75
C GLU A 226 -3.36 10.37 26.70
N VAL A 227 -2.94 9.57 25.73
CA VAL A 227 -2.19 10.05 24.56
C VAL A 227 -3.15 10.16 23.40
N ARG A 228 -3.34 11.38 22.90
CA ARG A 228 -4.16 11.64 21.71
C ARG A 228 -3.32 11.42 20.47
N VAL A 229 -3.91 10.81 19.44
CA VAL A 229 -3.21 10.53 18.17
C VAL A 229 -4.03 11.01 16.99
N GLY A 230 -3.65 12.16 16.43
CA GLY A 230 -4.24 12.67 15.21
C GLY A 230 -3.46 12.22 13.98
N LYS A 231 -4.16 12.01 12.87
CA LYS A 231 -3.54 11.75 11.57
C LYS A 231 -4.09 12.71 10.54
N LEU A 232 -3.22 13.44 9.87
CA LEU A 232 -3.56 14.29 8.74
C LEU A 232 -3.07 13.63 7.45
N TYR A 233 -3.99 13.39 6.53
CA TYR A 233 -3.72 12.90 5.18
C TYR A 233 -3.92 14.02 4.18
N MET A 234 -2.91 14.33 3.39
CA MET A 234 -2.96 15.33 2.31
C MET A 234 -2.63 14.63 1.00
N ILE A 235 -3.60 14.60 0.08
CA ILE A 235 -3.55 13.70 -1.06
C ILE A 235 -3.71 14.46 -2.37
N ASP A 236 -2.76 14.29 -3.28
CA ASP A 236 -2.79 14.79 -4.65
C ASP A 236 -3.04 13.61 -5.59
N LEU A 237 -4.28 13.46 -6.05
CA LEU A 237 -4.68 12.34 -6.90
C LEU A 237 -4.19 12.53 -8.35
N ALA A 238 -4.11 11.43 -9.09
CA ALA A 238 -3.90 11.43 -10.53
C ALA A 238 -5.06 12.11 -11.29
N GLY A 239 -4.87 12.36 -12.59
CA GLY A 239 -5.91 12.88 -13.49
C GLY A 239 -7.12 11.97 -13.60
N SER A 240 -8.33 12.54 -13.53
CA SER A 240 -9.60 11.81 -13.67
C SER A 240 -10.04 11.54 -15.11
N GLU A 241 -9.29 12.03 -16.09
CA GLU A 241 -9.60 11.87 -17.51
C GLU A 241 -9.53 10.41 -17.99
N ARG A 242 -10.39 10.07 -18.97
CA ARG A 242 -10.49 8.70 -19.49
C ARG A 242 -9.32 8.35 -20.42
N ALA A 243 -8.72 7.17 -20.24
CA ALA A 243 -7.64 6.67 -21.10
C ALA A 243 -8.02 6.59 -22.59
N ALA A 244 -9.30 6.42 -22.93
CA ALA A 244 -9.77 6.35 -24.31
C ALA A 244 -9.49 7.63 -25.13
N GLN A 245 -9.33 8.79 -24.48
CA GLN A 245 -8.97 10.04 -25.14
C GLN A 245 -7.46 10.18 -25.39
N THR A 246 -6.65 9.31 -24.77
CA THR A 246 -5.20 9.30 -24.96
C THR A 246 -4.85 8.29 -26.05
N GLN A 247 -4.16 8.69 -27.12
CA GLN A 247 -3.67 7.79 -28.17
C GLN A 247 -2.50 6.91 -27.67
N ASN A 248 -2.71 6.18 -26.58
CA ASN A 248 -1.70 5.37 -25.91
C ASN A 248 -1.79 3.91 -26.41
N ARG A 249 -0.75 3.43 -27.10
CA ARG A 249 -0.59 2.01 -27.49
C ARG A 249 0.41 1.28 -26.57
N GLY A 250 0.26 -0.03 -26.41
CA GLY A 250 1.22 -0.91 -25.70
C GLY A 250 1.26 -0.71 -24.17
N LYS A 251 2.47 -0.66 -23.57
CA LYS A 251 2.67 -0.49 -22.11
C LYS A 251 1.91 0.71 -21.52
N ARG A 252 1.76 1.79 -22.30
CA ARG A 252 1.01 3.00 -21.90
C ARG A 252 -0.51 2.79 -21.82
N MET A 253 -1.05 1.84 -22.57
CA MET A 253 -2.46 1.46 -22.49
C MET A 253 -2.74 0.70 -21.19
N LYS A 254 -1.87 -0.26 -20.83
CA LYS A 254 -1.95 -0.97 -19.54
C LYS A 254 -1.81 0.01 -18.36
N GLU A 255 -0.86 0.94 -18.44
CA GLU A 255 -0.66 2.02 -17.45
C GLU A 255 -1.91 2.90 -17.29
N GLY A 256 -2.50 3.39 -18.39
CA GLY A 256 -3.73 4.17 -18.38
C GLY A 256 -4.92 3.40 -17.79
N ALA A 257 -4.99 2.08 -18.01
CA ALA A 257 -6.01 1.21 -17.42
C ALA A 257 -5.86 1.11 -15.88
N HIS A 258 -4.65 1.00 -15.35
CA HIS A 258 -4.42 0.94 -13.90
C HIS A 258 -4.69 2.28 -13.19
N ILE A 259 -4.33 3.42 -13.79
CA ILE A 259 -4.65 4.74 -13.25
C ILE A 259 -6.17 4.91 -13.18
N ASN A 260 -6.86 4.59 -14.27
CA ASN A 260 -8.32 4.65 -14.31
C ASN A 260 -8.97 3.65 -13.36
N ARG A 261 -8.38 2.47 -13.14
CA ARG A 261 -8.89 1.51 -12.15
C ARG A 261 -8.97 2.11 -10.75
N SER A 262 -7.93 2.80 -10.30
CA SER A 262 -7.91 3.42 -8.96
C SER A 262 -8.97 4.51 -8.77
N LEU A 263 -9.20 5.35 -9.80
CA LEU A 263 -10.20 6.42 -9.76
C LEU A 263 -11.63 5.92 -10.03
N LEU A 264 -11.78 4.87 -10.85
CA LEU A 264 -13.04 4.16 -11.06
C LEU A 264 -13.47 3.48 -9.75
N ALA A 265 -12.56 2.77 -9.09
CA ALA A 265 -12.80 2.18 -7.78
C ALA A 265 -13.21 3.25 -6.75
N LEU A 266 -12.54 4.40 -6.76
CA LEU A 266 -12.91 5.54 -5.91
C LEU A 266 -14.32 6.03 -6.22
N GLY A 267 -14.68 6.17 -7.50
CA GLY A 267 -16.03 6.53 -7.92
C GLY A 267 -17.10 5.52 -7.53
N ASN A 268 -16.81 4.24 -7.65
CA ASN A 268 -17.70 3.16 -7.19
C ASN A 268 -17.91 3.23 -5.68
N CYS A 269 -16.85 3.47 -4.90
CA CYS A 269 -16.95 3.65 -3.46
C CYS A 269 -17.82 4.86 -3.10
N ILE A 270 -17.64 6.00 -3.76
CA ILE A 270 -18.44 7.21 -3.52
C ILE A 270 -19.91 6.97 -3.89
N ASN A 271 -20.20 6.35 -5.03
CA ASN A 271 -21.57 6.04 -5.44
C ASN A 271 -22.25 5.12 -4.41
N ALA A 272 -21.60 4.04 -4.01
CA ALA A 272 -22.12 3.10 -3.02
C ALA A 272 -22.36 3.75 -1.64
N LEU A 273 -21.50 4.70 -1.24
CA LEU A 273 -21.66 5.45 0.01
C LEU A 273 -22.80 6.48 -0.04
N CYS A 274 -23.16 6.95 -1.24
CA CYS A 274 -24.23 7.92 -1.44
C CYS A 274 -25.62 7.26 -1.57
N GLU A 275 -25.70 5.98 -1.93
CA GLU A 275 -26.97 5.28 -2.08
C GLU A 275 -27.74 5.21 -0.75
N LYS A 276 -29.02 5.61 -0.82
CA LYS A 276 -29.88 5.79 0.34
C LYS A 276 -30.08 4.45 1.07
N GLY A 277 -29.38 4.29 2.19
CA GLY A 277 -29.57 3.16 3.11
C GLY A 277 -28.31 2.74 3.85
N GLY A 278 -27.11 3.13 3.40
CA GLY A 278 -25.84 2.82 4.09
C GLY A 278 -25.60 1.33 4.36
N LYS A 279 -26.37 0.45 3.70
CA LYS A 279 -26.33 -1.02 3.83
C LYS A 279 -25.66 -1.71 2.65
N ALA A 280 -25.35 -0.96 1.58
CA ALA A 280 -24.59 -1.50 0.45
C ALA A 280 -23.14 -1.75 0.91
N TYR A 281 -22.64 -2.96 0.65
CA TYR A 281 -21.24 -3.28 0.87
C TYR A 281 -20.38 -2.43 -0.07
N VAL A 282 -19.39 -1.74 0.49
CA VAL A 282 -18.50 -0.87 -0.28
C VAL A 282 -17.19 -1.60 -0.57
N ASN A 283 -16.89 -1.82 -1.86
CA ASN A 283 -15.71 -2.55 -2.34
C ASN A 283 -14.43 -1.71 -2.26
N TYR A 284 -13.97 -1.37 -1.05
CA TYR A 284 -12.71 -0.63 -0.89
C TYR A 284 -11.49 -1.39 -1.42
N ARG A 285 -11.58 -2.72 -1.62
CA ARG A 285 -10.47 -3.59 -2.05
C ARG A 285 -10.14 -3.53 -3.54
N ASP A 286 -10.96 -2.86 -4.35
CA ASP A 286 -10.79 -2.82 -5.81
C ASP A 286 -9.49 -2.10 -6.25
N SER A 287 -8.96 -1.22 -5.40
CA SER A 287 -7.66 -0.56 -5.57
C SER A 287 -6.93 -0.32 -4.25
N LYS A 288 -5.60 -0.21 -4.27
CA LYS A 288 -4.81 0.18 -3.09
C LYS A 288 -5.18 1.58 -2.59
N LEU A 289 -5.52 2.50 -3.50
CA LEU A 289 -5.96 3.86 -3.16
C LEU A 289 -7.24 3.84 -2.31
N THR A 290 -8.28 3.12 -2.74
CA THR A 290 -9.56 3.04 -2.02
C THR A 290 -9.43 2.33 -0.67
N ARG A 291 -8.51 1.37 -0.55
CA ARG A 291 -8.17 0.76 0.75
C ARG A 291 -7.54 1.79 1.68
N LEU A 292 -6.58 2.58 1.20
CA LEU A 292 -5.93 3.63 1.99
C LEU A 292 -6.92 4.75 2.38
N LEU A 293 -7.88 5.07 1.51
CA LEU A 293 -8.93 6.06 1.72
C LEU A 293 -10.17 5.53 2.44
N LYS A 294 -10.18 4.26 2.88
CA LYS A 294 -11.35 3.64 3.52
C LYS A 294 -11.91 4.49 4.66
N ASP A 295 -11.03 4.92 5.57
CA ASP A 295 -11.41 5.75 6.71
C ASP A 295 -11.80 7.17 6.30
N ALA A 296 -11.15 7.71 5.26
CA ALA A 296 -11.45 9.04 4.72
C ALA A 296 -12.85 9.10 4.09
N LEU A 297 -13.29 8.06 3.40
CA LEU A 297 -14.55 8.11 2.65
C LEU A 297 -15.76 7.80 3.53
N GLY A 298 -15.70 6.75 4.36
CA GLY A 298 -16.87 6.30 5.14
C GLY A 298 -16.60 6.03 6.61
N GLY A 299 -15.36 6.18 7.07
CA GLY A 299 -14.92 5.75 8.40
C GLY A 299 -14.72 6.89 9.38
N ASN A 300 -13.72 6.70 10.25
CA ASN A 300 -13.33 7.65 11.28
C ASN A 300 -12.38 8.71 10.73
N CYS A 301 -12.91 9.68 10.00
CA CYS A 301 -12.12 10.79 9.46
C CYS A 301 -12.97 12.03 9.15
N LYS A 302 -12.43 13.22 9.40
CA LYS A 302 -12.94 14.49 8.85
C LYS A 302 -12.37 14.68 7.45
N THR A 303 -13.24 14.74 6.45
CA THR A 303 -12.78 14.67 5.05
C THR A 303 -13.18 15.90 4.25
N VAL A 304 -12.20 16.46 3.54
CA VAL A 304 -12.35 17.60 2.66
C VAL A 304 -11.90 17.19 1.26
N MET A 305 -12.86 17.15 0.33
CA MET A 305 -12.57 17.04 -1.09
C MET A 305 -12.48 18.43 -1.70
N ILE A 306 -11.39 18.71 -2.42
CA ILE A 306 -11.24 19.91 -3.27
C ILE A 306 -11.30 19.46 -4.73
N ALA A 307 -12.42 19.72 -5.40
CA ALA A 307 -12.62 19.43 -6.81
C ALA A 307 -12.04 20.54 -7.68
N HIS A 308 -11.41 20.19 -8.80
CA HIS A 308 -10.72 21.13 -9.68
C HIS A 308 -11.24 21.00 -11.11
N ILE A 309 -11.60 22.12 -11.72
CA ILE A 309 -12.07 22.15 -13.11
C ILE A 309 -11.34 23.24 -13.91
N SER A 310 -11.25 23.02 -15.22
CA SER A 310 -10.86 24.07 -16.17
C SER A 310 -12.11 24.87 -16.58
N PRO A 311 -12.01 26.20 -16.74
CA PRO A 311 -13.11 26.99 -17.29
C PRO A 311 -13.25 26.88 -18.81
N ALA A 312 -12.34 26.20 -19.50
CA ALA A 312 -12.28 26.14 -20.96
C ALA A 312 -13.32 25.19 -21.58
N SER A 313 -13.93 25.59 -22.70
CA SER A 313 -14.92 24.81 -23.45
C SER A 313 -14.39 23.45 -23.92
N THR A 314 -13.11 23.38 -24.28
CA THR A 314 -12.41 22.13 -24.66
C THR A 314 -12.37 21.10 -23.53
N SER A 315 -12.57 21.52 -22.28
CA SER A 315 -12.58 20.68 -21.08
C SER A 315 -13.99 20.45 -20.51
N PHE A 316 -15.05 20.69 -21.29
CA PHE A 316 -16.44 20.60 -20.82
C PHE A 316 -16.78 19.24 -20.20
N ASP A 317 -16.52 18.14 -20.92
CA ASP A 317 -16.91 16.80 -20.46
C ASP A 317 -16.22 16.42 -19.14
N GLU A 318 -14.92 16.72 -19.02
CA GLU A 318 -14.14 16.45 -17.82
C GLU A 318 -14.56 17.32 -16.63
N SER A 319 -14.87 18.60 -16.89
CA SER A 319 -15.38 19.51 -15.88
C SER A 319 -16.76 19.07 -15.39
N ARG A 320 -17.64 18.67 -16.30
CA ARG A 320 -18.96 18.10 -15.99
C ARG A 320 -18.85 16.82 -15.16
N ASN A 321 -17.96 15.90 -15.54
CA ASN A 321 -17.73 14.67 -14.79
C ASN A 321 -17.22 14.95 -13.37
N THR A 322 -16.28 15.88 -13.23
CA THR A 322 -15.74 16.30 -11.94
C THR A 322 -16.81 16.91 -11.04
N LEU A 323 -17.68 17.77 -11.59
CA LEU A 323 -18.78 18.40 -10.87
C LEU A 323 -19.82 17.39 -10.39
N LEU A 324 -20.23 16.46 -11.25
CA LEU A 324 -21.16 15.38 -10.89
C LEU A 324 -20.58 14.49 -9.79
N TYR A 325 -19.28 14.22 -9.85
CA TYR A 325 -18.57 13.42 -8.86
C TYR A 325 -18.53 14.11 -7.50
N ALA A 326 -18.16 15.39 -7.47
CA ALA A 326 -18.10 16.21 -6.27
C ALA A 326 -19.48 16.39 -5.62
N ASP A 327 -20.53 16.56 -6.44
CA ASP A 327 -21.91 16.70 -5.98
C ASP A 327 -22.42 15.43 -5.26
N ARG A 328 -22.05 14.25 -5.76
CA ARG A 328 -22.32 12.99 -5.06
C ARG A 328 -21.55 12.92 -3.74
N ALA A 329 -20.24 13.15 -3.78
CA ALA A 329 -19.36 13.05 -2.61
C ALA A 329 -19.82 13.93 -1.43
N LYS A 330 -20.46 15.08 -1.70
CA LYS A 330 -21.05 15.97 -0.70
C LYS A 330 -22.06 15.28 0.23
N ASN A 331 -22.74 14.24 -0.24
CA ASN A 331 -23.79 13.55 0.51
C ASN A 331 -23.27 12.44 1.42
N ILE A 332 -21.96 12.13 1.38
CA ILE A 332 -21.36 11.09 2.21
C ILE A 332 -21.25 11.57 3.66
N LYS A 333 -21.68 10.74 4.60
CA LYS A 333 -21.60 11.02 6.05
C LYS A 333 -20.52 10.17 6.70
N THR A 334 -19.54 10.80 7.34
CA THR A 334 -18.50 10.11 8.12
C THR A 334 -18.84 10.09 9.62
N ARG A 335 -18.28 9.12 10.35
CA ARG A 335 -18.46 8.98 11.82
C ARG A 335 -17.14 9.23 12.53
N VAL A 336 -16.93 10.48 12.91
CA VAL A 336 -15.67 10.94 13.51
C VAL A 336 -15.62 10.62 15.02
N LYS A 337 -14.52 10.01 15.45
CA LYS A 337 -14.19 9.66 16.83
C LYS A 337 -12.75 10.08 17.13
N ARG A 338 -12.52 10.59 18.34
CA ARG A 338 -11.19 10.96 18.80
C ARG A 338 -10.38 9.70 19.09
N ASN A 339 -9.15 9.63 18.60
CA ASN A 339 -8.25 8.51 18.87
C ASN A 339 -7.51 8.77 20.19
N LEU A 340 -7.81 7.93 21.18
CA LEU A 340 -7.16 7.94 22.48
C LEU A 340 -6.38 6.63 22.65
N MET A 341 -5.08 6.76 22.84
CA MET A 341 -4.25 5.68 23.36
C MET A 341 -4.20 5.84 24.87
N ASN A 342 -4.91 4.95 25.57
CA ASN A 342 -4.72 4.81 27.01
C ASN A 342 -3.36 4.18 27.22
N VAL A 343 -2.42 5.01 27.67
CA VAL A 343 -1.15 4.53 28.20
C VAL A 343 -1.46 4.07 29.63
N SER A 344 -2.14 2.93 29.75
CA SER A 344 -2.14 2.16 30.99
C SER A 344 -0.74 1.56 31.14
N TYR A 345 0.25 2.41 31.44
CA TYR A 345 1.53 1.92 31.92
C TYR A 345 1.23 1.19 33.23
N HIS A 346 1.28 -0.15 33.16
CA HIS A 346 2.01 -0.94 34.12
C HIS A 346 1.66 -0.77 35.62
N ILE A 347 0.47 -0.35 36.10
CA ILE A 347 0.24 -0.50 37.56
C ILE A 347 0.24 -2.00 37.92
N ALA A 348 -0.50 -2.82 37.19
CA ALA A 348 -0.54 -4.27 37.42
C ALA A 348 0.81 -4.97 37.16
N GLN A 349 1.51 -4.58 36.08
CA GLN A 349 2.82 -5.15 35.74
C GLN A 349 3.95 -4.60 36.62
N TYR A 350 3.94 -3.32 37.03
CA TYR A 350 4.88 -2.84 38.06
C TYR A 350 4.57 -3.44 39.42
N THR A 351 3.31 -3.67 39.81
CA THR A 351 3.05 -4.40 41.07
C THR A 351 3.56 -5.83 41.02
N ALA A 352 3.44 -6.50 39.86
CA ALA A 352 4.00 -7.83 39.66
C ALA A 352 5.54 -7.79 39.67
N ILE A 353 6.15 -6.90 38.89
CA ILE A 353 7.62 -6.72 38.85
C ILE A 353 8.17 -6.27 40.20
N ILE A 354 7.50 -5.37 40.93
CA ILE A 354 7.90 -4.95 42.28
C ILE A 354 7.71 -6.10 43.27
N SER A 355 6.65 -6.90 43.15
CA SER A 355 6.48 -8.12 43.93
C SER A 355 7.60 -9.12 43.66
N ASP A 356 7.96 -9.33 42.40
CA ASP A 356 8.98 -10.29 41.99
C ASP A 356 10.39 -9.80 42.36
N LEU A 357 10.68 -8.50 42.19
CA LEU A 357 11.90 -7.87 42.68
C LEU A 357 11.98 -7.91 44.21
N ARG A 358 10.86 -7.73 44.93
CA ARG A 358 10.84 -7.87 46.39
C ARG A 358 11.08 -9.31 46.84
N LYS A 359 10.48 -10.30 46.15
CA LYS A 359 10.76 -11.72 46.37
C LYS A 359 12.22 -12.04 46.11
N GLU A 360 12.79 -11.51 45.04
CA GLU A 360 14.18 -11.74 44.67
C GLU A 360 15.15 -11.07 45.64
N ILE A 361 14.84 -9.85 46.11
CA ILE A 361 15.59 -9.20 47.19
C ILE A 361 15.55 -10.03 48.47
N SER A 362 14.40 -10.59 48.85
CA SER A 362 14.30 -11.48 50.03
C SER A 362 15.10 -12.77 49.83
N ARG A 363 15.06 -13.37 48.64
CA ARG A 363 15.85 -14.56 48.29
C ARG A 363 17.35 -14.30 48.36
N LEU A 364 17.80 -13.16 47.82
CA LEU A 364 19.20 -12.74 47.84
C LEU A 364 19.67 -12.43 49.26
N LYS A 365 18.83 -11.80 50.09
CA LYS A 365 19.13 -11.57 51.51
C LYS A 365 19.30 -12.88 52.28
N LEU A 366 18.42 -13.86 52.08
CA LEU A 366 18.55 -15.20 52.66
C LEU A 366 19.84 -15.89 52.24
N LYS A 367 20.19 -15.83 50.95
CA LYS A 367 21.47 -16.38 50.45
C LYS A 367 22.70 -15.67 51.05
N ILE A 368 22.62 -14.37 51.29
CA ILE A 368 23.69 -13.62 51.95
C ILE A 368 23.82 -14.04 53.43
N GLU A 369 22.69 -14.20 54.14
CA GLU A 369 22.69 -14.71 55.52
C GLU A 369 23.21 -16.14 55.62
N GLU A 370 22.84 -17.03 54.68
CA GLU A 370 23.39 -18.39 54.58
C GLU A 370 24.91 -18.36 54.31
N GLN A 371 25.38 -17.48 53.42
CA GLN A 371 26.81 -17.31 53.17
C GLN A 371 27.56 -16.71 54.36
N GLU A 372 26.93 -15.84 55.15
CA GLU A 372 27.50 -15.30 56.38
C GLU A 372 27.51 -16.34 57.52
N MET A 373 26.51 -17.21 57.61
CA MET A 373 26.51 -18.36 58.52
C MET A 373 27.60 -19.36 58.15
N VAL A 374 27.75 -19.71 56.86
CA VAL A 374 28.83 -20.56 56.36
C VAL A 374 30.21 -19.93 56.63
N LYS A 375 30.35 -18.60 56.48
CA LYS A 375 31.58 -17.87 56.86
C LYS A 375 31.85 -17.87 58.37
N LYS A 376 30.81 -17.82 59.21
CA LYS A 376 30.93 -17.91 60.67
C LYS A 376 31.29 -19.32 61.12
N GLU A 377 30.74 -20.36 60.47
CA GLU A 377 31.13 -21.76 60.71
C GLU A 377 32.56 -22.08 60.24
N LEU A 378 33.02 -21.44 59.16
CA LEU A 378 34.41 -21.49 58.69
C LEU A 378 35.40 -20.70 59.57
N SER A 379 34.93 -19.96 60.58
CA SER A 379 35.77 -19.09 61.43
C SER A 379 36.24 -19.71 62.74
N GLN A 380 35.83 -20.94 63.08
CA GLN A 380 36.30 -21.66 64.28
C GLN A 380 37.44 -22.66 64.05
N GLY A 381 38.03 -22.70 62.85
CA GLY A 381 39.13 -23.62 62.53
C GLY A 381 40.35 -22.93 61.94
N GLN A 382 41.33 -22.62 62.81
CA GLN A 382 42.77 -22.57 62.51
C GLN A 382 43.31 -21.44 61.61
N GLN A 383 43.63 -20.32 62.26
CA GLN A 383 44.99 -19.79 62.55
C GLN A 383 46.27 -20.24 61.77
N LEU A 384 46.23 -20.91 60.61
CA LEU A 384 47.47 -21.37 59.94
C LEU A 384 47.60 -21.11 58.43
N ARG A 385 46.80 -20.22 57.82
CA ARG A 385 46.89 -19.91 56.36
C ARG A 385 47.01 -18.42 56.03
N SER A 386 47.73 -17.67 56.84
CA SER A 386 48.11 -16.28 56.54
C SER A 386 49.30 -16.17 55.55
N ARG A 387 49.81 -17.30 55.03
CA ARG A 387 50.98 -17.33 54.13
C ARG A 387 50.72 -17.97 52.75
N ILE A 388 49.48 -18.35 52.43
CA ILE A 388 49.12 -18.93 51.11
C ILE A 388 47.93 -18.17 50.52
N LYS A 389 47.96 -16.83 50.57
CA LYS A 389 46.95 -15.97 49.91
C LYS A 389 47.54 -14.96 48.93
N GLU A 390 48.87 -14.86 48.84
CA GLU A 390 49.53 -13.90 47.96
C GLU A 390 49.96 -14.49 46.61
N ILE A 391 49.79 -15.79 46.37
CA ILE A 391 50.13 -16.42 45.07
C ILE A 391 48.88 -16.88 44.29
N GLN A 392 47.69 -16.94 44.91
CA GLN A 392 46.46 -17.41 44.25
C GLN A 392 45.55 -16.29 43.71
N SER A 393 45.82 -15.01 43.98
CA SER A 393 45.02 -13.89 43.48
C SER A 393 45.32 -13.48 42.03
N GLU A 394 46.44 -13.91 41.44
CA GLU A 394 46.76 -13.63 40.03
C GLU A 394 46.22 -14.69 39.06
N VAL A 395 46.16 -15.97 39.46
CA VAL A 395 45.67 -17.06 38.60
C VAL A 395 44.14 -17.00 38.38
N GLN A 396 43.40 -16.39 39.30
CA GLN A 396 41.93 -16.35 39.24
C GLN A 396 41.36 -15.15 38.45
N LEU A 397 42.17 -14.12 38.19
CA LEU A 397 41.80 -12.94 37.38
C LEU A 397 42.11 -13.13 35.88
N GLU A 398 43.08 -13.97 35.52
CA GLU A 398 43.35 -14.32 34.11
C GLU A 398 42.35 -15.35 33.55
N ALA A 399 41.97 -16.37 34.33
CA ALA A 399 40.98 -17.37 33.92
C ALA A 399 39.61 -16.75 33.60
N SER A 400 39.16 -15.79 34.41
CA SER A 400 37.86 -15.12 34.23
C SER A 400 37.84 -14.06 33.10
N ARG A 401 39.00 -13.63 32.58
CA ARG A 401 39.12 -12.83 31.36
C ARG A 401 39.13 -13.68 30.08
N SER A 402 39.72 -14.88 30.14
CA SER A 402 39.73 -15.83 29.02
C SER A 402 38.32 -16.37 28.73
N ASP A 403 37.59 -16.79 29.77
CA ASP A 403 36.22 -17.33 29.65
C ASP A 403 35.24 -16.29 29.06
N LYS A 404 35.38 -15.01 29.41
CA LYS A 404 34.55 -13.94 28.83
C LYS A 404 34.82 -13.71 27.34
N LYS A 405 36.08 -13.80 26.91
CA LYS A 405 36.44 -13.62 25.49
C LYS A 405 35.97 -14.79 24.64
N GLU A 406 36.09 -16.01 25.16
CA GLU A 406 35.60 -17.20 24.46
C GLU A 406 34.07 -17.20 24.35
N MET A 407 33.36 -16.72 25.37
CA MET A 407 31.90 -16.57 25.36
C MET A 407 31.41 -15.55 24.32
N VAL A 408 32.03 -14.37 24.24
CA VAL A 408 31.69 -13.36 23.22
C VAL A 408 31.88 -13.94 21.81
N ARG A 409 32.98 -14.67 21.60
CA ARG A 409 33.27 -15.32 20.31
C ARG A 409 32.24 -16.39 19.94
N LEU A 410 31.83 -17.24 20.89
CA LEU A 410 30.81 -18.28 20.68
C LEU A 410 29.45 -17.65 20.38
N ARG A 411 29.08 -16.59 21.09
CA ARG A 411 27.83 -15.83 20.85
C ARG A 411 27.82 -15.20 19.47
N GLU A 412 28.92 -14.56 19.05
CA GLU A 412 29.04 -13.97 17.71
C GLU A 412 28.94 -15.02 16.61
N GLN A 413 29.59 -16.17 16.77
CA GLN A 413 29.50 -17.28 15.81
C GLN A 413 28.07 -17.84 15.70
N LEU A 414 27.37 -17.96 16.83
CA LEU A 414 25.99 -18.46 16.87
C LEU A 414 25.03 -17.47 16.21
N VAL A 415 25.13 -16.17 16.55
CA VAL A 415 24.31 -15.11 15.94
C VAL A 415 24.57 -15.00 14.44
N SER A 416 25.83 -15.10 14.00
CA SER A 416 26.19 -15.08 12.58
C SER A 416 25.60 -16.27 11.83
N ALA A 417 25.68 -17.48 12.38
CA ALA A 417 25.10 -18.67 11.77
C ALA A 417 23.57 -18.59 11.69
N PHE A 418 22.92 -18.03 12.73
CA PHE A 418 21.47 -17.80 12.74
C PHE A 418 21.04 -16.77 11.70
N HIS A 419 21.78 -15.67 11.55
CA HIS A 419 21.52 -14.66 10.52
C HIS A 419 21.64 -15.25 9.11
N GLU A 420 22.73 -15.97 8.81
CA GLU A 420 22.91 -16.61 7.49
C GLU A 420 21.81 -17.64 7.22
N GLN A 421 21.40 -18.41 8.23
CA GLN A 421 20.31 -19.39 8.11
C GLN A 421 18.98 -18.71 7.78
N MET A 422 18.66 -17.59 8.45
CA MET A 422 17.43 -16.83 8.21
C MET A 422 17.44 -16.13 6.85
N GLU A 423 18.58 -15.61 6.42
CA GLU A 423 18.73 -14.99 5.10
C GLU A 423 18.46 -15.99 3.98
N ILE A 424 19.03 -17.21 4.05
CA ILE A 424 18.77 -18.25 3.06
C ILE A 424 17.30 -18.69 3.08
N ARG A 425 16.68 -18.82 4.26
CA ARG A 425 15.25 -19.16 4.37
C ARG A 425 14.35 -18.09 3.74
N ARG A 426 14.67 -16.80 3.93
CA ARG A 426 13.97 -15.69 3.28
C ARG A 426 14.13 -15.76 1.76
N SER A 427 15.35 -15.95 1.27
CA SER A 427 15.60 -16.07 -0.18
C SER A 427 14.90 -17.29 -0.79
N LEU A 428 14.79 -18.42 -0.07
CA LEU A 428 14.02 -19.59 -0.51
C LEU A 428 12.52 -19.28 -0.58
N MET A 429 11.98 -18.55 0.38
CA MET A 429 10.57 -18.15 0.40
C MET A 429 10.25 -17.16 -0.74
N GLU A 430 11.12 -16.19 -1.00
CA GLU A 430 11.01 -15.27 -2.14
C GLU A 430 11.05 -16.04 -3.47
N LEU A 431 11.97 -16.98 -3.60
CA LEU A 431 12.10 -17.83 -4.79
C LEU A 431 10.89 -18.75 -5.00
N GLU A 432 10.29 -19.25 -3.92
CA GLU A 432 9.03 -20.00 -3.97
C GLU A 432 7.88 -19.12 -4.45
N ASN A 433 7.78 -17.87 -3.98
CA ASN A 433 6.78 -16.92 -4.46
C ASN A 433 6.92 -16.65 -5.97
N THR A 434 8.14 -16.36 -6.44
CA THR A 434 8.39 -16.13 -7.88
C THR A 434 8.10 -17.38 -8.71
N THR A 435 8.42 -18.57 -8.19
CA THR A 435 8.13 -19.84 -8.88
C THR A 435 6.62 -20.05 -9.03
N LEU A 436 5.85 -19.71 -7.99
CA LEU A 436 4.39 -19.79 -8.03
C LEU A 436 3.78 -18.79 -9.01
N GLU A 437 4.32 -17.57 -9.10
CA GLU A 437 3.90 -16.56 -10.09
C GLU A 437 4.16 -17.05 -11.52
N ILE A 438 5.36 -17.57 -11.78
CA ILE A 438 5.70 -18.18 -13.08
C ILE A 438 4.72 -19.32 -13.42
N GLN A 439 4.38 -20.18 -12.46
CA GLN A 439 3.42 -21.27 -12.67
C GLN A 439 2.00 -20.77 -12.98
N MET A 440 1.55 -19.68 -12.34
CA MET A 440 0.26 -19.06 -12.65
C MET A 440 0.22 -18.49 -14.06
N ASP A 441 1.26 -17.78 -14.48
CA ASP A 441 1.33 -17.20 -15.82
C ASP A 441 1.49 -18.28 -16.90
N THR A 442 2.27 -19.33 -16.62
CA THR A 442 2.36 -20.54 -17.46
C THR A 442 0.97 -21.16 -17.65
N SER A 443 0.19 -21.29 -16.57
CA SER A 443 -1.18 -21.84 -16.63
C SER A 443 -2.11 -20.96 -17.45
N ARG A 444 -1.97 -19.63 -17.38
CA ARG A 444 -2.75 -18.69 -18.19
C ARG A 444 -2.44 -18.80 -19.68
N HIS A 445 -1.16 -18.82 -20.06
CA HIS A 445 -0.77 -18.96 -21.46
C HIS A 445 -1.15 -20.33 -22.03
N MET A 446 -1.01 -21.40 -21.26
CA MET A 446 -1.52 -22.73 -21.66
C MET A 446 -3.03 -22.74 -21.87
N LEU A 447 -3.80 -22.01 -21.06
CA LEU A 447 -5.24 -21.86 -21.26
C LEU A 447 -5.56 -21.12 -22.56
N THR A 448 -4.89 -20.01 -22.85
CA THR A 448 -5.06 -19.27 -24.12
C THR A 448 -4.81 -20.16 -25.34
N ILE A 449 -3.75 -20.98 -25.29
CA ILE A 449 -3.42 -21.92 -26.36
C ILE A 449 -4.49 -23.02 -26.47
N SER A 450 -4.91 -23.59 -25.35
CA SER A 450 -5.95 -24.64 -25.33
C SER A 450 -7.32 -24.15 -25.79
N GLU A 451 -7.68 -22.89 -25.51
CA GLU A 451 -8.94 -22.28 -25.99
C GLU A 451 -8.92 -22.10 -27.50
N TRP A 452 -7.80 -21.64 -28.04
CA TRP A 452 -7.61 -21.54 -29.48
C TRP A 452 -7.64 -22.92 -30.15
N ASP A 453 -6.95 -23.92 -29.60
CA ASP A 453 -6.98 -25.30 -30.12
C ASP A 453 -8.40 -25.90 -30.12
N GLN A 454 -9.20 -25.65 -29.08
CA GLN A 454 -10.59 -26.07 -29.02
C GLN A 454 -11.47 -25.37 -30.05
N GLU A 455 -11.27 -24.07 -30.26
CA GLU A 455 -12.00 -23.30 -31.27
C GLU A 455 -11.64 -23.77 -32.69
N GLN A 456 -10.37 -24.08 -32.94
CA GLN A 456 -9.91 -24.68 -34.19
C GLN A 456 -10.53 -26.07 -34.42
N SER A 457 -10.63 -26.90 -33.37
CA SER A 457 -11.29 -28.21 -33.48
C SER A 457 -12.77 -28.09 -33.81
N LYS A 458 -13.49 -27.17 -33.17
CA LYS A 458 -14.91 -26.90 -33.44
C LYS A 458 -15.15 -26.33 -34.84
N GLN A 459 -14.26 -25.47 -35.33
CA GLN A 459 -14.34 -24.93 -36.69
C GLN A 459 -14.12 -26.02 -37.74
N LYS A 460 -13.16 -26.94 -37.50
CA LYS A 460 -12.95 -28.11 -38.35
C LYS A 460 -14.15 -29.06 -38.33
N GLU A 461 -14.74 -29.31 -37.17
CA GLU A 461 -15.95 -30.14 -37.04
C GLU A 461 -17.13 -29.55 -37.81
N LYS A 462 -17.41 -28.24 -37.66
CA LYS A 462 -18.45 -27.55 -38.44
C LYS A 462 -18.20 -27.61 -39.94
N GLN A 463 -16.98 -27.34 -40.39
CA GLN A 463 -16.62 -27.46 -41.81
C GLN A 463 -16.82 -28.88 -42.36
N THR A 464 -16.56 -29.92 -41.55
CA THR A 464 -16.83 -31.30 -41.95
C THR A 464 -18.31 -31.70 -41.91
N GLU A 465 -19.12 -31.06 -41.07
CA GLU A 465 -20.59 -31.22 -41.07
C GLU A 465 -21.22 -30.51 -42.27
N ASP A 466 -20.83 -29.25 -42.53
CA ASP A 466 -21.30 -28.45 -43.67
C ASP A 466 -20.93 -29.13 -45.01
N ASN A 467 -19.72 -29.69 -45.14
CA ASN A 467 -19.32 -30.47 -46.32
C ASN A 467 -20.10 -31.78 -46.48
N LYS A 468 -20.52 -32.44 -45.39
CA LYS A 468 -21.36 -33.65 -45.44
C LYS A 468 -22.82 -33.33 -45.77
N GLU A 469 -23.31 -32.13 -45.45
CA GLU A 469 -24.63 -31.66 -45.86
C GLU A 469 -24.63 -31.22 -47.33
N LEU A 470 -23.55 -30.59 -47.82
CA LEU A 470 -23.35 -30.25 -49.23
C LEU A 470 -23.20 -31.50 -50.12
N GLU A 471 -22.46 -32.53 -49.69
CA GLU A 471 -22.35 -33.81 -50.43
C GLU A 471 -23.65 -34.62 -50.49
N LYS A 472 -24.65 -34.34 -49.64
CA LYS A 472 -26.00 -34.94 -49.74
C LYS A 472 -26.97 -34.14 -50.60
N GLY A 473 -26.59 -32.94 -51.03
CA GLY A 473 -27.44 -32.00 -51.78
C GLY A 473 -27.23 -32.00 -53.28
N GLU A 474 -26.07 -32.39 -53.80
CA GLU A 474 -25.77 -32.25 -55.22
C GLU A 474 -25.27 -33.55 -55.86
N SER A 475 -26.15 -34.12 -56.69
CA SER A 475 -25.76 -35.00 -57.79
C SER A 475 -25.34 -34.11 -58.96
N GLU A 476 -24.19 -34.41 -59.56
CA GLU A 476 -23.81 -34.02 -60.92
C GLU A 476 -23.78 -32.51 -61.26
N LYS A 477 -22.59 -31.89 -61.23
CA LYS A 477 -21.78 -31.56 -62.43
C LYS A 477 -20.73 -30.49 -62.17
N GLU A 478 -19.68 -30.61 -62.97
CA GLU A 478 -18.69 -29.59 -63.34
C GLU A 478 -17.52 -29.37 -62.35
N ALA A 479 -16.48 -30.14 -62.67
CA ALA A 479 -15.10 -29.82 -62.40
C ALA A 479 -14.66 -28.54 -63.14
N GLU A 480 -13.63 -27.91 -62.56
CA GLU A 480 -12.84 -26.80 -63.10
C GLU A 480 -13.45 -25.40 -62.96
N GLU A 481 -13.19 -24.74 -61.83
CA GLU A 481 -12.30 -23.57 -61.77
C GLU A 481 -12.16 -23.07 -60.32
N GLN A 482 -11.00 -22.48 -60.02
CA GLN A 482 -10.63 -21.78 -58.77
C GLN A 482 -9.96 -22.61 -57.66
N SER A 483 -8.81 -23.22 -57.97
CA SER A 483 -7.76 -23.44 -56.98
C SER A 483 -7.01 -22.14 -56.70
N SER A 484 -7.50 -21.28 -55.80
CA SER A 484 -6.65 -20.24 -55.18
C SER A 484 -7.26 -19.58 -53.95
N HIS A 485 -7.66 -20.33 -52.92
CA HIS A 485 -7.73 -19.79 -51.56
C HIS A 485 -7.47 -20.89 -50.53
N SER A 486 -6.25 -21.41 -50.53
CA SER A 486 -5.64 -21.97 -49.32
C SER A 486 -4.78 -20.88 -48.70
N ASP A 487 -5.38 -19.79 -48.24
CA ASP A 487 -4.66 -18.86 -47.39
C ASP A 487 -4.73 -19.36 -45.95
N SER A 488 -3.53 -19.59 -45.43
CA SER A 488 -3.22 -20.19 -44.16
C SER A 488 -4.08 -19.69 -43.00
N SER A 489 -4.53 -20.62 -42.16
CA SER A 489 -4.95 -20.37 -40.78
C SER A 489 -3.77 -19.73 -40.02
N SER A 490 -3.58 -18.42 -40.19
CA SER A 490 -2.53 -17.70 -39.48
C SER A 490 -2.91 -17.65 -37.99
N GLU A 491 -1.99 -18.11 -37.15
CA GLU A 491 -2.19 -18.09 -35.70
C GLU A 491 -2.44 -16.65 -35.24
N PRO A 492 -3.47 -16.40 -34.41
CA PRO A 492 -3.71 -15.07 -33.88
C PRO A 492 -2.46 -14.54 -33.18
N PRO A 493 -2.16 -13.23 -33.28
CA PRO A 493 -0.99 -12.64 -32.65
C PRO A 493 -0.97 -12.87 -31.13
N GLU A 494 -2.13 -13.06 -30.50
CA GLU A 494 -2.28 -13.41 -29.09
C GLU A 494 -1.75 -14.82 -28.75
N VAL A 495 -1.91 -15.79 -29.66
CA VAL A 495 -1.48 -17.18 -29.47
C VAL A 495 0.02 -17.32 -29.74
N LEU A 496 0.53 -16.64 -30.76
CA LEU A 496 1.97 -16.55 -31.01
C LEU A 496 2.70 -15.91 -29.83
N HIS A 497 2.17 -14.80 -29.31
CA HIS A 497 2.69 -14.15 -28.11
C HIS A 497 2.63 -15.07 -26.87
N ALA A 498 1.53 -15.81 -26.69
CA ALA A 498 1.40 -16.76 -25.59
C ALA A 498 2.42 -17.91 -25.67
N LYS A 499 2.75 -18.40 -26.88
CA LYS A 499 3.79 -19.42 -27.10
C LYS A 499 5.19 -18.88 -26.79
N ASP A 500 5.51 -17.68 -27.25
CA ASP A 500 6.79 -17.02 -26.98
C ASP A 500 6.98 -16.74 -25.48
N GLU A 501 5.95 -16.24 -24.80
CA GLU A 501 5.98 -16.02 -23.34
C GLU A 501 6.08 -17.34 -22.56
N LEU A 502 5.39 -18.41 -23.01
CA LEU A 502 5.51 -19.74 -22.39
C LEU A 502 6.94 -20.27 -22.46
N GLN A 503 7.63 -20.09 -23.58
CA GLN A 503 9.02 -20.51 -23.73
C GLN A 503 9.95 -19.75 -22.78
N GLN A 504 9.75 -18.44 -22.61
CA GLN A 504 10.51 -17.63 -21.65
C GLN A 504 10.23 -18.06 -20.20
N LEU A 505 8.97 -18.25 -19.84
CA LEU A 505 8.56 -18.69 -18.50
C LEU A 505 9.11 -20.08 -18.15
N MET A 506 9.17 -21.01 -19.10
CA MET A 506 9.80 -22.32 -18.89
C MET A 506 11.31 -22.22 -18.63
N GLU A 507 12.01 -21.30 -19.30
CA GLU A 507 13.44 -21.06 -19.07
C GLU A 507 13.69 -20.41 -17.69
N GLU A 508 12.85 -19.45 -17.30
CA GLU A 508 12.86 -18.84 -15.97
C GLU A 508 12.55 -19.85 -14.87
N GLN A 509 11.57 -20.74 -15.08
CA GLN A 509 11.24 -21.82 -14.16
C GLN A 509 12.44 -22.76 -13.94
N LYS A 510 13.17 -23.10 -15.02
CA LYS A 510 14.38 -23.92 -14.93
C LYS A 510 15.50 -23.21 -14.16
N LYS A 511 15.69 -21.91 -14.38
CA LYS A 511 16.67 -21.09 -13.64
C LYS A 511 16.31 -21.02 -12.15
N ALA A 512 15.04 -20.78 -11.82
CA ALA A 512 14.55 -20.74 -10.45
C ALA A 512 14.73 -22.09 -9.74
N SER A 513 14.44 -23.21 -10.41
CA SER A 513 14.64 -24.56 -9.86
C SER A 513 16.11 -24.84 -9.54
N ASN A 514 17.04 -24.43 -10.39
CA ASN A 514 18.48 -24.60 -10.15
C ASN A 514 18.97 -23.78 -8.96
N LEU A 515 18.52 -22.51 -8.85
CA LEU A 515 18.87 -21.64 -7.73
C LEU A 515 18.28 -22.17 -6.41
N LYS A 516 17.08 -22.75 -6.45
CA LYS A 516 16.43 -23.37 -5.28
C LYS A 516 17.28 -24.52 -4.74
N LEU A 517 17.78 -25.38 -5.62
CA LEU A 517 18.64 -26.51 -5.24
C LEU A 517 19.92 -26.01 -4.55
N GLN A 518 20.59 -25.01 -5.13
CA GLN A 518 21.81 -24.43 -4.54
C GLN A 518 21.57 -23.81 -3.16
N LEU A 519 20.45 -23.11 -2.97
CA LEU A 519 20.10 -22.52 -1.68
C LEU A 519 19.74 -23.58 -0.64
N GLN A 520 19.06 -24.66 -1.04
CA GLN A 520 18.76 -25.79 -0.15
C GLN A 520 20.03 -26.52 0.30
N GLU A 521 20.99 -26.73 -0.59
CA GLU A 521 22.30 -27.30 -0.25
C GLU A 521 23.04 -26.42 0.76
N LYS A 522 23.11 -25.11 0.51
CA LYS A 522 23.73 -24.15 1.45
C LYS A 522 23.02 -24.14 2.81
N LEU A 523 21.68 -24.20 2.83
CA LEU A 523 20.90 -24.26 4.06
C LEU A 523 21.26 -25.51 4.88
N SER A 524 21.38 -26.67 4.24
CA SER A 524 21.75 -27.93 4.91
C SER A 524 23.13 -27.85 5.57
N LEU A 525 24.10 -27.21 4.89
CA LEU A 525 25.44 -27.01 5.41
C LEU A 525 25.43 -26.11 6.65
N ILE A 526 24.69 -24.99 6.61
CA ILE A 526 24.60 -24.06 7.74
C ILE A 526 23.86 -24.68 8.92
N GLN A 527 22.78 -25.42 8.69
CA GLN A 527 22.09 -26.18 9.74
C GLN A 527 23.03 -27.18 10.42
N SER A 528 23.88 -27.86 9.67
CA SER A 528 24.87 -28.79 10.25
C SER A 528 25.92 -28.06 11.11
N LYS A 529 26.31 -26.84 10.72
CA LYS A 529 27.21 -25.99 11.51
C LYS A 529 26.53 -25.49 12.79
N GLY A 530 25.28 -25.03 12.68
CA GLY A 530 24.47 -24.57 13.81
C GLY A 530 24.28 -25.65 14.87
N ARG A 531 23.90 -26.87 14.48
CA ARG A 531 23.77 -28.00 15.43
C ARG A 531 25.08 -28.35 16.12
N LYS A 532 26.19 -28.36 15.39
CA LYS A 532 27.53 -28.61 15.99
C LYS A 532 27.89 -27.53 17.00
N LEU A 533 27.55 -26.27 16.74
CA LEU A 533 27.74 -25.18 17.69
C LEU A 533 26.85 -25.38 18.93
N GLU A 534 25.58 -25.72 18.75
CA GLU A 534 24.63 -25.99 19.84
C GLU A 534 25.05 -27.16 20.73
N GLU A 535 25.60 -28.24 20.16
CA GLU A 535 26.12 -29.39 20.91
C GLU A 535 27.39 -29.09 21.71
N LEU A 536 28.17 -28.09 21.29
CA LEU A 536 29.40 -27.67 21.95
C LEU A 536 29.15 -26.65 23.07
N LEU A 537 28.01 -25.95 23.06
CA LEU A 537 27.63 -24.95 24.07
C LEU A 537 27.62 -25.49 25.52
N PRO A 538 27.04 -26.67 25.83
CA PRO A 538 26.98 -27.18 27.20
C PRO A 538 28.32 -27.67 27.75
N LYS A 539 29.29 -27.97 26.87
CA LYS A 539 30.59 -28.55 27.25
C LYS A 539 31.67 -27.50 27.53
N ARG A 540 31.45 -26.26 27.09
CA ARG A 540 32.44 -25.17 27.16
C ARG A 540 32.09 -24.06 28.15
N ILE A 541 30.94 -24.16 28.83
CA ILE A 541 30.41 -23.09 29.68
C ILE A 541 30.19 -23.63 31.09
N ASN A 542 30.95 -23.10 32.05
CA ASN A 542 30.89 -23.48 33.47
C ASN A 542 29.91 -22.63 34.29
N ASN A 543 29.36 -21.55 33.73
CA ASN A 543 28.46 -20.62 34.41
C ASN A 543 27.00 -20.84 33.97
N GLU A 544 26.13 -21.12 34.96
CA GLU A 544 24.70 -21.40 34.77
C GLU A 544 23.93 -20.25 34.10
N ASP A 545 24.18 -19.00 34.52
CA ASP A 545 23.50 -17.82 33.97
C ASP A 545 23.84 -17.61 32.49
N GLN A 546 25.08 -17.88 32.10
CA GLN A 546 25.53 -17.73 30.71
C GLN A 546 24.99 -18.83 29.80
N LYS A 547 24.82 -20.04 30.36
CA LYS A 547 24.17 -21.16 29.68
C LYS A 547 22.70 -20.84 29.41
N GLU A 548 22.01 -20.22 30.37
CA GLU A 548 20.61 -19.81 30.21
C GLU A 548 20.44 -18.76 29.10
N ILE A 549 21.31 -17.74 29.03
CA ILE A 549 21.27 -16.72 27.97
C ILE A 549 21.43 -17.33 26.56
N LEU A 550 22.35 -18.27 26.39
CA LEU A 550 22.58 -18.91 25.08
C LEU A 550 21.46 -19.90 24.72
N MET A 551 20.90 -20.62 25.70
CA MET A 551 19.69 -21.43 25.48
C MET A 551 18.49 -20.57 25.05
N LEU A 552 18.29 -19.41 25.69
CA LEU A 552 17.24 -18.47 25.29
C LEU A 552 17.47 -17.97 23.86
N LEU A 553 18.71 -17.71 23.46
CA LEU A 553 19.04 -17.28 22.10
C LEU A 553 18.73 -18.36 21.05
N CYS A 554 19.07 -19.63 21.33
CA CYS A 554 18.65 -20.77 20.50
C CYS A 554 17.13 -20.89 20.43
N LYS A 555 16.42 -20.69 21.55
CA LYS A 555 14.96 -20.79 21.58
C LYS A 555 14.28 -19.69 20.79
N VAL A 556 14.80 -18.46 20.83
CA VAL A 556 14.32 -17.35 20.00
C VAL A 556 14.49 -17.68 18.52
N HIS A 557 15.66 -18.18 18.12
CA HIS A 557 15.91 -18.59 16.73
C HIS A 557 15.00 -19.74 16.27
N GLU A 558 14.73 -20.72 17.13
CA GLU A 558 13.77 -21.80 16.85
C GLU A 558 12.35 -21.24 16.58
N LEU A 559 11.89 -20.30 17.41
CA LEU A 559 10.60 -19.64 17.21
C LEU A 559 10.55 -18.79 15.93
N GLU A 560 11.67 -18.14 15.58
CA GLU A 560 11.78 -17.39 14.32
C GLU A 560 11.71 -18.32 13.11
N ILE A 561 12.34 -19.49 13.18
CA ILE A 561 12.22 -20.54 12.16
C ILE A 561 10.76 -20.99 12.03
N GLU A 562 10.08 -21.34 13.13
CA GLU A 562 8.67 -21.74 13.11
C GLU A 562 7.77 -20.67 12.48
N ASN A 563 8.01 -19.40 12.80
CA ASN A 563 7.27 -18.28 12.23
C ASN A 563 7.48 -18.16 10.71
N THR A 564 8.71 -18.29 10.22
CA THR A 564 8.99 -18.29 8.77
C THR A 564 8.35 -19.48 8.05
N GLU A 565 8.30 -20.66 8.67
CA GLU A 565 7.64 -21.83 8.10
C GLU A 565 6.11 -21.67 8.05
N MET A 566 5.51 -21.05 9.07
CA MET A 566 4.09 -20.69 9.07
C MET A 566 3.76 -19.68 7.97
N GLN A 567 4.63 -18.70 7.73
CA GLN A 567 4.47 -17.73 6.64
C GLN A 567 4.54 -18.40 5.26
N SER A 568 5.52 -19.29 5.03
CA SER A 568 5.62 -20.08 3.79
C SER A 568 4.37 -20.94 3.55
N LYS A 569 3.87 -21.65 4.58
CA LYS A 569 2.62 -22.43 4.50
C LYS A 569 1.41 -21.56 4.15
N THR A 570 1.31 -20.38 4.75
CA THR A 570 0.22 -19.44 4.49
C THR A 570 0.25 -18.97 3.03
N LEU A 571 1.44 -18.63 2.51
CA LEU A 571 1.64 -18.23 1.12
C LEU A 571 1.21 -19.34 0.14
N LEU A 572 1.58 -20.59 0.41
CA LEU A 572 1.17 -21.74 -0.40
C LEU A 572 -0.35 -21.92 -0.40
N GLN A 573 -0.99 -21.75 0.75
CA GLN A 573 -2.44 -21.85 0.88
C GLN A 573 -3.16 -20.73 0.13
N GLU A 574 -2.68 -19.49 0.23
CA GLU A 574 -3.22 -18.36 -0.54
C GLU A 574 -3.09 -18.58 -2.05
N ASN A 575 -1.96 -19.12 -2.51
CA ASN A 575 -1.76 -19.41 -3.92
C ASN A 575 -2.72 -20.50 -4.42
N PHE A 576 -2.88 -21.58 -3.65
CA PHE A 576 -3.84 -22.64 -3.96
C PHE A 576 -5.29 -22.12 -4.06
N LEU A 577 -5.67 -21.18 -3.18
CA LEU A 577 -6.96 -20.51 -3.25
C LEU A 577 -7.09 -19.67 -4.52
N ARG A 578 -6.07 -18.88 -4.89
CA ARG A 578 -6.06 -18.11 -6.14
C ARG A 578 -6.19 -19.00 -7.38
N GLN A 579 -5.56 -20.18 -7.38
CA GLN A 579 -5.70 -21.13 -8.47
C GLN A 579 -7.14 -21.65 -8.59
N LYS A 580 -7.80 -21.92 -7.45
CA LYS A 580 -9.22 -22.31 -7.43
C LYS A 580 -10.13 -21.17 -7.88
N ASP A 581 -9.85 -19.93 -7.47
CA ASP A 581 -10.64 -18.77 -7.88
C ASP A 581 -10.62 -18.56 -9.40
N LEU A 582 -9.48 -18.83 -10.06
CA LEU A 582 -9.40 -18.83 -11.53
C LEU A 582 -10.31 -19.87 -12.17
N VAL A 583 -10.37 -21.08 -11.59
CA VAL A 583 -11.27 -22.15 -12.06
C VAL A 583 -12.74 -21.80 -11.82
N ILE A 584 -13.07 -21.20 -10.67
CA ILE A 584 -14.42 -20.77 -10.33
C ILE A 584 -14.89 -19.64 -11.25
N ALA A 585 -14.07 -18.61 -11.44
CA ALA A 585 -14.39 -17.50 -12.35
C ALA A 585 -14.66 -17.99 -13.77
N ARG A 586 -13.92 -19.01 -14.23
CA ARG A 586 -14.15 -19.67 -15.51
C ARG A 586 -15.51 -20.40 -15.56
N TYR A 587 -15.86 -21.14 -14.52
CA TYR A 587 -17.16 -21.82 -14.44
C TYR A 587 -18.32 -20.81 -14.47
N GLU A 588 -18.18 -19.69 -13.76
CA GLU A 588 -19.15 -18.60 -13.79
C GLU A 588 -19.26 -17.95 -15.18
N GLN A 589 -18.14 -17.74 -15.88
CA GLN A 589 -18.16 -17.21 -17.24
C GLN A 589 -18.86 -18.17 -18.22
N HIS A 590 -18.57 -19.47 -18.17
CA HIS A 590 -19.27 -20.47 -18.99
C HIS A 590 -20.77 -20.53 -18.68
N LYS A 591 -21.13 -20.44 -17.39
CA LYS A 591 -22.53 -20.40 -16.97
C LYS A 591 -23.25 -19.17 -17.51
N ASN A 592 -22.63 -17.99 -17.44
CA ASN A 592 -23.22 -16.76 -17.96
C ASN A 592 -23.45 -16.82 -19.47
N VAL A 593 -22.49 -17.38 -20.23
CA VAL A 593 -22.65 -17.59 -21.67
C VAL A 593 -23.77 -18.58 -21.96
N ALA A 594 -23.88 -19.67 -21.20
CA ALA A 594 -24.96 -20.63 -21.34
C ALA A 594 -26.33 -19.99 -21.04
N ASP A 595 -26.44 -19.20 -19.97
CA ASP A 595 -27.66 -18.48 -19.59
C ASP A 595 -28.07 -17.45 -20.66
N GLU A 596 -27.10 -16.78 -21.28
CA GLU A 596 -27.32 -15.84 -22.39
C GLU A 596 -27.80 -16.53 -23.66
N ILE A 597 -27.20 -17.66 -24.03
CA ILE A 597 -27.67 -18.49 -25.15
C ILE A 597 -29.10 -18.97 -24.90
N ILE A 598 -29.40 -19.45 -23.69
CA ILE A 598 -30.76 -19.89 -23.33
C ILE A 598 -31.76 -18.73 -23.43
N ARG A 599 -31.37 -17.52 -23.00
CA ARG A 599 -32.22 -16.32 -23.12
C ARG A 599 -32.50 -15.98 -24.58
N MET A 600 -31.46 -15.95 -25.42
CA MET A 600 -31.59 -15.68 -26.86
C MET A 600 -32.45 -16.74 -27.55
N GLN A 601 -32.30 -18.02 -27.20
CA GLN A 601 -33.13 -19.09 -27.75
C GLN A 601 -34.60 -18.96 -27.35
N ARG A 602 -34.90 -18.51 -26.12
CA ARG A 602 -36.28 -18.23 -25.70
C ARG A 602 -36.90 -17.07 -26.45
N GLU A 603 -36.15 -15.98 -26.65
CA GLU A 603 -36.60 -14.82 -27.44
C GLU A 603 -36.82 -15.16 -28.92
N LEU A 604 -36.20 -16.21 -29.45
CA LEU A 604 -36.40 -16.70 -30.82
C LEU A 604 -37.59 -17.68 -30.94
N ILE A 605 -38.05 -18.26 -29.84
CA ILE A 605 -39.16 -19.23 -29.80
C ILE A 605 -40.50 -18.54 -29.50
N GLU A 606 -40.48 -17.41 -28.78
CA GLU A 606 -41.63 -16.49 -28.60
C GLU A 606 -41.84 -15.60 -29.82
#